data_AF-A0A3N4J4D1-F1
#
_entry.id   AF-A0A3N4J4D1-F1
#
_cell.length_a   1.000
_cell.length_b   1.000
_cell.length_c   1.000
_cell.angle_alpha   90.00
_cell.angle_beta   90.00
_cell.angle_gamma   90.00
#
_symmetry.space_group_name_H-M   'P 1'
#
loop_
_entity.id
_entity.type
_entity.pdbx_description
1 polymer ?
#
loop_
_entity_poly.entity_id
_entity_poly.type
_entity_poly.pdbx_seq_one_letter_code
_entity_poly.pdbx_strand_id
1 'polypeptide(L)'
;RILSWISPLASWKRRSNVASARTEGVGEWVLETSEFQEWRQGRNDRLTGAILFCSGVPGAGKTFICSLITDTLCNVTLGQNIAVGCLYCDYQGQKDQTLAVMIESLS
;
A
#
# COMPACT_ATOMS: atom_id res chain seq x y z
N ARG A 1 3.61 -22.43 5.84
CA ARG A 1 2.62 -21.55 6.53
C ARG A 1 2.99 -20.09 6.25
N ILE A 2 2.48 -19.48 5.17
CA ILE A 2 2.90 -18.13 4.70
C ILE A 2 1.67 -17.25 4.40
N LEU A 3 0.49 -17.50 4.99
CA LEU A 3 -0.72 -16.72 4.63
C LEU A 3 -1.41 -16.05 5.83
N SER A 4 -1.00 -16.34 7.06
CA SER A 4 -1.58 -15.69 8.26
C SER A 4 -1.27 -14.20 8.35
N TRP A 5 -0.17 -13.74 7.74
CA TRP A 5 0.23 -12.33 7.66
C TRP A 5 -0.54 -11.52 6.60
N ILE A 6 -1.22 -12.18 5.65
CA ILE A 6 -2.05 -11.54 4.62
C ILE A 6 -3.49 -11.35 5.12
N SER A 7 -3.75 -11.56 6.42
CA SER A 7 -5.09 -11.38 6.98
C SER A 7 -5.61 -9.97 6.69
N PRO A 8 -6.69 -9.81 5.91
CA PRO A 8 -7.27 -8.50 5.60
C PRO A 8 -7.55 -7.70 6.87
N LEU A 9 -7.96 -8.37 7.95
CA LEU A 9 -8.22 -7.77 9.25
C LEU A 9 -6.98 -7.13 9.89
N ALA A 10 -5.81 -7.75 9.74
CA ALA A 10 -4.56 -7.19 10.24
C ALA A 10 -4.14 -5.96 9.41
N SER A 11 -4.32 -6.00 8.09
CA SER A 11 -4.08 -4.87 7.19
C SER A 11 -4.99 -3.67 7.51
N TRP A 12 -6.28 -3.90 7.72
CA TRP A 12 -7.24 -2.83 8.07
C TRP A 12 -6.96 -2.24 9.45
N LYS A 13 -6.63 -3.06 10.46
CA LYS A 13 -6.25 -2.57 11.80
C LYS A 13 -4.98 -1.73 11.73
N ARG A 14 -3.96 -2.19 10.99
CA ARG A 14 -2.71 -1.45 10.78
C ARG A 14 -2.97 -0.14 10.05
N ARG A 15 -3.78 -0.16 8.99
CA ARG A 15 -4.21 1.05 8.28
C ARG A 15 -4.90 2.04 9.22
N SER A 16 -5.85 1.58 10.04
CA SER A 16 -6.56 2.43 11.00
C SER A 16 -5.59 3.11 11.98
N ASN A 17 -4.64 2.35 12.53
CA ASN A 17 -3.61 2.89 13.42
C ASN A 17 -2.69 3.91 12.73
N VAL A 18 -2.30 3.65 11.47
CA VAL A 18 -1.49 4.60 10.69
C VAL A 18 -2.30 5.85 10.39
N ALA A 19 -3.55 5.69 9.96
CA ALA A 19 -4.47 6.76 9.63
C ALA A 19 -4.73 7.69 10.82
N SER A 20 -4.91 7.14 12.03
CA SER A 20 -5.13 7.92 13.25
C SER A 20 -3.87 8.64 13.75
N ALA A 21 -2.69 8.09 13.46
CA ALA A 21 -1.41 8.73 13.76
C ALA A 21 -1.00 9.78 12.70
N ARG A 22 -1.80 9.98 11.63
CA ARG A 22 -1.46 10.95 10.60
C ARG A 22 -1.69 12.37 11.08
N THR A 23 -0.67 13.22 10.94
CA THR A 23 -0.86 14.67 10.99
C THR A 23 -1.61 15.14 9.76
N GLU A 24 -2.70 15.87 9.96
CA GLU A 24 -3.52 16.46 8.90
C GLU A 24 -2.67 17.29 7.92
N GLY A 25 -2.99 17.24 6.62
CA GLY A 25 -2.26 17.96 5.57
C GLY A 25 -0.93 17.33 5.12
N VAL A 26 -0.29 16.49 5.94
CA VAL A 26 0.99 15.88 5.59
C VAL A 26 0.80 14.85 4.47
N GLY A 27 1.62 14.92 3.42
CA GLY A 27 1.60 13.94 2.33
C GLY A 27 0.45 14.11 1.32
N GLU A 28 -0.45 15.07 1.51
CA GLU A 28 -1.54 15.37 0.57
C GLU A 28 -1.05 15.81 -0.81
N TRP A 29 0.13 16.43 -0.87
CA TRP A 29 0.81 16.77 -2.12
C TRP A 29 0.95 15.56 -3.07
N VAL A 30 1.00 14.32 -2.55
CA VAL A 30 1.06 13.11 -3.38
C VAL A 30 -0.20 12.94 -4.23
N LEU A 31 -1.37 13.37 -3.74
CA LEU A 31 -2.63 13.28 -4.47
C LEU A 31 -2.73 14.29 -5.62
N GLU A 32 -1.87 15.32 -5.59
CA GLU A 32 -1.81 16.38 -6.59
C GLU A 32 -0.80 16.07 -7.70
N THR A 33 0.03 15.03 -7.55
CA THR A 33 1.04 14.69 -8.57
C THR A 33 0.40 14.13 -9.83
N SER A 34 1.03 14.42 -10.97
CA SER A 34 0.65 13.85 -12.27
C SER A 34 0.61 12.32 -12.24
N GLU A 35 1.58 11.70 -11.59
CA GLU A 35 1.78 10.27 -11.50
C GLU A 35 0.60 9.59 -10.80
N PHE A 36 0.14 10.16 -9.68
CA PHE A 36 -1.04 9.65 -8.99
C PHE A 36 -2.30 9.82 -9.83
N GLN A 37 -2.49 10.99 -10.46
CA GLN A 37 -3.68 11.28 -11.25
C GLN A 37 -3.78 10.41 -12.49
N GLU A 38 -2.67 10.20 -13.21
CA GLU A 38 -2.61 9.33 -14.39
C GLU A 38 -2.81 7.86 -14.03
N TRP A 39 -2.17 7.41 -12.94
CA TRP A 39 -2.37 6.07 -12.40
C TRP A 39 -3.84 5.82 -12.05
N ARG A 40 -4.47 6.74 -11.31
CA ARG A 40 -5.87 6.64 -10.89
C ARG A 40 -6.84 6.64 -12.09
N GLN A 41 -6.55 7.43 -13.12
CA GLN A 41 -7.39 7.51 -14.33
C GLN A 41 -7.24 6.28 -15.24
N GLY A 42 -6.33 5.35 -14.95
CA GLY A 42 -6.13 4.13 -15.74
C GLY A 42 -5.62 4.44 -17.15
N ARG A 43 -4.80 5.48 -17.30
CA ARG A 43 -4.24 5.90 -18.60
C ARG A 43 -3.09 5.00 -19.09
N ASN A 44 -2.59 4.10 -18.24
CA ASN A 44 -1.67 3.05 -18.63
C ASN A 44 -2.47 1.79 -19.01
N ASP A 45 -2.12 1.22 -20.16
CA ASP A 45 -2.74 0.08 -20.86
C ASP A 45 -3.71 -0.75 -20.00
N ARG A 46 -5.02 -0.66 -20.31
CA ARG A 46 -6.13 -1.36 -19.63
C ARG A 46 -5.94 -2.88 -19.51
N LEU A 47 -5.01 -3.48 -20.26
CA LEU A 47 -4.69 -4.90 -20.25
C LEU A 47 -3.73 -5.31 -19.12
N THR A 48 -3.02 -4.36 -18.51
CA THR A 48 -2.10 -4.57 -17.38
C THR A 48 -2.42 -3.54 -16.30
N GLY A 49 -3.02 -3.95 -15.19
CA GLY A 49 -3.44 -3.04 -14.11
C GLY A 49 -2.38 -1.97 -13.80
N ALA A 50 -2.81 -0.71 -13.66
CA ALA A 50 -1.90 0.41 -13.44
C ALA A 50 -1.14 0.23 -12.11
N ILE A 51 0.19 0.46 -12.13
CA ILE A 51 1.05 0.37 -10.95
C ILE A 51 1.61 1.77 -10.64
N LEU A 52 1.44 2.22 -9.40
CA LEU A 52 2.08 3.43 -8.88
C LEU A 52 3.22 3.03 -7.95
N PHE A 53 4.45 3.39 -8.33
CA PHE A 53 5.63 3.12 -7.51
C PHE A 53 5.87 4.27 -6.51
N CYS A 54 6.01 3.93 -5.23
CA CYS A 54 6.43 4.85 -4.17
C CYS A 54 7.78 4.39 -3.62
N SER A 55 8.88 4.93 -4.14
CA SER A 55 10.24 4.62 -3.69
C SER A 55 10.78 5.69 -2.73
N GLY A 56 11.65 5.29 -1.81
CA GLY A 56 12.25 6.22 -0.85
C GLY A 56 12.99 5.48 0.25
N VAL A 57 13.83 6.21 1.01
CA VAL A 57 14.61 5.66 2.12
C VAL A 57 13.70 5.09 3.24
N PRO A 58 14.20 4.16 4.07
CA PRO A 58 13.50 3.75 5.30
C PRO A 58 13.10 4.97 6.14
N GLY A 59 11.89 4.96 6.70
CA GLY A 59 11.37 6.10 7.48
C GLY A 59 10.78 7.27 6.65
N ALA A 60 10.89 7.27 5.32
CA ALA A 60 10.37 8.34 4.46
C ALA A 60 8.83 8.47 4.40
N GLY A 61 8.07 7.78 5.27
CA GLY A 61 6.62 7.91 5.32
C GLY A 61 5.84 7.13 4.24
N LYS A 62 6.46 6.19 3.52
CA LYS A 62 5.76 5.36 2.49
C LYS A 62 4.46 4.72 2.99
N THR A 63 4.47 4.17 4.21
CA THR A 63 3.28 3.57 4.84
C THR A 63 2.16 4.60 5.06
N PHE A 64 2.52 5.83 5.46
CA PHE A 64 1.59 6.93 5.62
C PHE A 64 0.93 7.27 4.27
N ILE A 65 1.74 7.40 3.22
CA ILE A 65 1.29 7.71 1.85
C ILE A 65 0.36 6.59 1.33
N CYS A 66 0.71 5.32 1.51
CA CYS A 66 -0.16 4.19 1.17
C CYS A 66 -1.51 4.26 1.88
N SER A 67 -1.53 4.61 3.18
CA SER A 67 -2.77 4.77 3.94
C SER A 67 -3.61 5.92 3.39
N LEU A 68 -2.99 7.06 3.06
CA LEU A 68 -3.67 8.22 2.48
C LEU A 68 -4.33 7.88 1.15
N ILE A 69 -3.56 7.29 0.23
CA ILE A 69 -4.07 6.86 -1.08
C ILE A 69 -5.25 5.89 -0.91
N THR A 70 -5.14 4.92 0.02
CA THR A 70 -6.21 3.96 0.27
C THR A 70 -7.49 4.66 0.77
N ASP A 71 -7.38 5.60 1.71
CA ASP A 71 -8.52 6.39 2.18
C ASP A 71 -9.17 7.20 1.06
N THR A 72 -8.36 7.88 0.26
CA THR A 72 -8.84 8.64 -0.90
C THR A 72 -9.60 7.75 -1.86
N LEU A 73 -9.07 6.56 -2.17
CA LEU A 73 -9.73 5.58 -3.03
C LEU A 73 -11.04 5.08 -2.43
N CYS A 74 -11.06 4.69 -1.16
CA CYS A 74 -12.28 4.28 -0.48
C CYS A 74 -13.35 5.36 -0.55
N ASN A 75 -12.99 6.62 -0.30
CA ASN A 75 -13.91 7.77 -0.32
C ASN A 75 -14.50 8.02 -1.72
N VAL A 76 -13.68 7.96 -2.77
CA VAL A 76 -14.15 8.23 -4.15
C VAL A 76 -14.94 7.07 -4.74
N THR A 77 -14.78 5.86 -4.21
CA THR A 77 -15.54 4.67 -4.61
C THR A 77 -16.78 4.43 -3.72
N LEU A 78 -17.06 5.29 -2.74
CA LEU A 78 -18.26 5.16 -1.92
C LEU A 78 -19.52 5.18 -2.81
N GLY A 79 -20.38 4.16 -2.64
CA GLY A 79 -21.59 4.01 -3.43
C GLY A 79 -21.38 3.42 -4.83
N GLN A 80 -20.15 3.07 -5.21
CA GLN A 80 -19.85 2.34 -6.45
C GLN A 80 -19.65 0.85 -6.16
N ASN A 81 -19.88 -0.01 -7.16
CA ASN A 81 -19.61 -1.45 -7.05
C ASN A 81 -18.11 -1.76 -7.27
N ILE A 82 -17.24 -1.05 -6.54
CA ILE A 82 -15.78 -1.17 -6.63
C ILE A 82 -15.22 -1.50 -5.24
N ALA A 83 -14.43 -2.57 -5.15
CA ALA A 83 -13.74 -2.95 -3.93
C ALA A 83 -12.32 -2.37 -3.90
N VAL A 84 -11.92 -1.79 -2.77
CA VAL A 84 -10.56 -1.30 -2.53
C VAL A 84 -9.87 -2.20 -1.51
N GLY A 85 -8.73 -2.78 -1.90
CA GLY A 85 -7.89 -3.61 -1.05
C GLY A 85 -6.54 -2.96 -0.76
N CYS A 86 -6.00 -3.16 0.45
CA CYS A 86 -4.69 -2.67 0.83
C CYS A 86 -3.91 -3.76 1.59
N LEU A 87 -2.63 -3.89 1.26
CA LEU A 87 -1.70 -4.84 1.88
C LEU A 87 -0.47 -4.07 2.37
N TYR A 88 -0.03 -4.37 3.60
CA TYR A 88 1.20 -3.82 4.17
C TYR A 88 2.23 -4.93 4.39
N CYS A 89 3.32 -4.90 3.63
CA CYS A 89 4.47 -5.78 3.84
C CYS A 89 5.40 -5.14 4.89
N ASP A 90 5.68 -5.87 5.96
CA ASP A 90 6.58 -5.42 7.01
C ASP A 90 8.01 -5.85 6.68
N TYR A 91 8.85 -4.89 6.27
CA TYR A 91 10.26 -5.15 5.98
C TYR A 91 11.09 -5.42 7.25
N GLN A 92 10.68 -4.91 8.41
CA GLN A 92 11.41 -5.12 9.67
C GLN A 92 11.21 -6.54 10.22
N GLY A 93 10.12 -7.21 9.85
CA GLY A 93 9.90 -8.64 10.13
C GLY A 93 10.77 -9.60 9.31
N GLN A 94 11.57 -9.09 8.36
CA GLN A 94 12.41 -9.89 7.47
C GLN A 94 13.87 -10.03 7.95
N LYS A 95 14.21 -9.52 9.15
CA LYS A 95 15.53 -9.79 9.75
C LYS A 95 15.75 -11.26 10.11
N ASP A 96 14.70 -12.10 10.09
CA ASP A 96 14.80 -13.55 10.28
C ASP A 96 14.63 -14.36 8.97
N GLN A 97 14.61 -13.73 7.79
CA GLN A 97 14.48 -14.45 6.52
C GLN A 97 15.50 -13.93 5.50
N THR A 98 16.76 -14.30 5.73
CA THR A 98 17.81 -14.21 4.72
C THR A 98 17.35 -14.94 3.46
N LEU A 99 17.57 -14.31 2.30
CA LEU A 99 17.32 -14.84 0.95
C LEU A 99 17.76 -16.32 0.78
N ALA A 100 18.79 -16.73 1.53
CA ALA A 100 19.29 -18.10 1.61
C ALA A 100 18.24 -19.13 2.08
N VAL A 101 17.40 -18.80 3.07
CA VAL A 101 16.36 -19.70 3.61
C VAL A 101 15.25 -19.93 2.58
N MET A 102 14.98 -18.95 1.71
CA MET A 102 13.97 -19.10 0.66
C MET A 102 14.42 -20.04 -0.48
N ILE A 103 15.72 -20.05 -0.80
CA ILE A 103 16.26 -20.92 -1.86
C ILE A 103 16.41 -22.37 -1.36
N GLU A 104 16.76 -22.56 -0.08
CA GLU A 104 16.89 -23.89 0.52
C GLU A 104 15.55 -24.63 0.62
N SER A 105 14.44 -23.92 0.75
CA SER A 105 13.09 -24.54 0.78
C SER A 105 12.57 -25.02 -0.57
N LEU A 106 13.34 -24.84 -1.65
CA LEU A 106 13.07 -25.35 -3.00
C LEU A 106 13.92 -26.57 -3.37
N SER A 107 14.74 -27.07 -2.45
CA SER A 107 15.40 -28.39 -2.53
C SER A 107 14.74 -29.39 -1.60
#